data_AF-A0A7G8VS37-F1
#
_entry.id   AF-A0A7G8VS37-F1
#
_cell.length_a   1.000
_cell.length_b   1.000
_cell.length_c   1.000
_cell.angle_alpha   90.00
_cell.angle_beta   90.00
_cell.angle_gamma   90.00
#
_symmetry.space_group_name_H-M   'P 1'
#
loop_
_entity.id
_entity.type
_entity.pdbx_description
1 polymer ?
#
loop_
_entity_poly.entity_id
_entity_poly.type
_entity_poly.pdbx_seq_one_letter_code
_entity_poly.pdbx_strand_id
1 'polypeptide(L)'
;MRALQRSTPIALAVTALVGATLLVAAQRTHATEADVDANALLPTSDPCGTCDRPLAQATGTVAPQSLPAPPQPTAAAGSFKLNDLRLNGVKALSNEELQSITAPYIGRDVTLGDLEELAKAITARYKERGYFLAQAVVPVQTVRDGIVEISVIEGRLGKVDVVVAPDAPISEARVRGFLAPLQPGEAVSAPAYERAMLLLSDQPGIKVSSGLQEGAQAGTTDLSVEVAAAPRWAFTAEGDNHGTKESGRYRVGGTARWLSPFGIGDNLDMRVMVSDSNALQFGRIAYEAPIGTSGLRAGIGLSRVSYELGGQFVDLDARGRANVLDFSLNYPLIRQRQQNLFVRLGIDVKDLTDELRAADFTSKKRVHGLSVGWTWERRDELLGGGYWASSGTLYHGNLSIKDGESREFDQSITGHHTEGGFTKLSFQLSRLQAIVPRHSLYLSLGGQWASKNLDASEKLALGGARAVRAYPSGELLVDQGLIGTVEWRWSLNEELTPFLFYDAARGKIVRNPTPYDGINSHSLRGYGVGLSWSRPGNFSINATLAWRAGTPAAQTDGGGRNPRLYVQLIKAF
;
A
#
# COMPACT_ATOMS: atom_id res chain seq x y z
N MET A 1 86.33 -33.96 -41.67
CA MET A 1 86.31 -33.66 -43.11
C MET A 1 85.06 -32.84 -43.42
N ARG A 2 85.27 -31.61 -43.95
CA ARG A 2 84.34 -30.63 -44.55
C ARG A 2 83.08 -30.25 -43.72
N ALA A 3 82.99 -29.12 -42.99
CA ALA A 3 83.10 -27.69 -43.39
C ALA A 3 82.13 -27.35 -44.54
N LEU A 4 81.23 -26.36 -44.49
CA LEU A 4 81.33 -24.93 -44.17
C LEU A 4 79.92 -24.39 -43.80
N GLN A 5 79.71 -23.56 -42.76
CA GLN A 5 79.78 -22.07 -42.74
C GLN A 5 78.80 -21.40 -43.74
N ARG A 6 78.14 -20.26 -43.50
CA ARG A 6 77.90 -19.26 -42.43
C ARG A 6 77.13 -18.13 -43.14
N SER A 7 76.14 -17.48 -42.50
CA SER A 7 76.02 -15.99 -42.49
C SER A 7 74.71 -15.50 -41.83
N THR A 8 74.84 -14.95 -40.62
CA THR A 8 74.07 -13.81 -40.06
C THR A 8 74.84 -12.52 -40.42
N PRO A 9 74.29 -11.27 -40.52
CA PRO A 9 73.71 -10.55 -39.35
C PRO A 9 72.71 -9.38 -39.59
N ILE A 10 71.97 -9.03 -38.52
CA ILE A 10 71.70 -7.70 -37.89
C ILE A 10 71.49 -6.42 -38.74
N ALA A 11 70.35 -5.75 -38.48
CA ALA A 11 70.18 -4.28 -38.33
C ALA A 11 69.00 -4.01 -37.36
N LEU A 12 69.19 -3.53 -36.10
CA LEU A 12 69.26 -2.12 -35.64
C LEU A 12 68.05 -1.29 -36.11
N ALA A 13 66.96 -1.18 -35.32
CA ALA A 13 66.71 -0.25 -34.19
C ALA A 13 66.58 1.23 -34.60
N VAL A 14 65.47 1.87 -34.20
CA VAL A 14 65.33 3.23 -33.60
C VAL A 14 63.88 3.76 -33.77
N THR A 15 63.18 3.92 -32.62
CA THR A 15 62.13 4.91 -32.21
C THR A 15 61.01 5.29 -33.18
N ALA A 16 59.73 5.46 -32.81
CA ALA A 16 59.19 6.14 -31.63
C ALA A 16 57.68 5.84 -31.44
N LEU A 17 57.21 6.05 -30.20
CA LEU A 17 55.88 6.48 -29.76
C LEU A 17 54.76 6.58 -30.82
N VAL A 18 53.60 5.96 -30.51
CA VAL A 18 52.29 6.63 -30.32
C VAL A 18 51.19 5.54 -30.25
N GLY A 19 50.36 5.61 -29.20
CA GLY A 19 48.93 5.27 -29.34
C GLY A 19 48.48 3.88 -28.93
N ALA A 20 48.69 3.51 -27.67
CA ALA A 20 47.82 2.55 -26.99
C ALA A 20 46.45 3.20 -26.72
N THR A 21 45.50 3.08 -27.66
CA THR A 21 44.08 3.40 -27.44
C THR A 21 43.24 2.72 -28.51
N LEU A 22 42.44 1.72 -28.12
CA LEU A 22 41.11 1.34 -28.65
C LEU A 22 40.76 -0.07 -28.18
N LEU A 23 40.53 -0.18 -26.88
CA LEU A 23 39.78 -1.27 -26.25
C LEU A 23 38.83 -0.63 -25.23
N VAL A 24 37.92 0.22 -25.72
CA VAL A 24 36.71 0.59 -24.98
C VAL A 24 35.68 -0.49 -25.27
N ALA A 25 35.84 -1.64 -24.62
CA ALA A 25 34.74 -2.54 -24.41
C ALA A 25 33.87 -1.91 -23.32
N ALA A 26 32.59 -1.69 -23.65
CA ALA A 26 31.56 -1.19 -22.76
C ALA A 26 31.55 -1.99 -21.43
N GLN A 27 32.11 -1.40 -20.39
CA GLN A 27 31.96 -1.91 -19.02
C GLN A 27 30.82 -1.14 -18.37
N ARG A 28 29.72 -1.84 -18.17
CA ARG A 28 28.51 -1.31 -17.52
C ARG A 28 28.82 -1.02 -16.06
N THR A 29 28.97 0.25 -15.72
CA THR A 29 28.99 0.74 -14.34
C THR A 29 27.54 0.76 -13.84
N HIS A 30 27.25 -0.08 -12.84
CA HIS A 30 25.92 -0.23 -12.26
C HIS A 30 25.91 0.37 -10.85
N ALA A 31 25.37 1.57 -10.73
CA ALA A 31 24.91 2.13 -9.47
C ALA A 31 23.58 1.44 -9.10
N THR A 32 23.62 0.50 -8.15
CA THR A 32 22.41 -0.07 -7.55
C THR A 32 21.92 0.87 -6.46
N GLU A 33 20.82 1.58 -6.73
CA GLU A 33 20.17 2.44 -5.75
C GLU A 33 19.51 1.58 -4.66
N ALA A 34 19.57 2.05 -3.41
CA ALA A 34 18.68 1.55 -2.37
C ALA A 34 17.25 1.78 -2.89
N ASP A 35 16.48 0.70 -3.00
CA ASP A 35 15.04 0.74 -3.27
C ASP A 35 14.36 1.42 -2.07
N VAL A 36 14.44 2.76 -2.05
CA VAL A 36 13.77 3.64 -1.09
C VAL A 36 12.36 3.78 -1.62
N ASP A 37 11.53 2.84 -1.21
CA ASP A 37 10.08 3.00 -1.24
C ASP A 37 9.72 4.19 -0.34
N ALA A 38 9.81 5.41 -0.88
CA ALA A 38 9.23 6.61 -0.28
C ALA A 38 7.68 6.54 -0.25
N ASN A 39 7.10 5.51 -0.86
CA ASN A 39 5.66 5.26 -0.97
C ASN A 39 5.20 3.94 -0.35
N ALA A 40 6.07 3.16 0.30
CA ALA A 40 5.58 2.09 1.17
C ALA A 40 5.06 2.74 2.45
N LEU A 41 3.79 3.14 2.44
CA LEU A 41 2.98 2.98 3.64
C LEU A 41 3.24 1.53 4.07
N LEU A 42 3.97 1.35 5.17
CA LEU A 42 3.82 0.12 5.94
C LEU A 42 2.31 -0.08 6.04
N PRO A 43 1.77 -1.26 5.68
CA PRO A 43 0.35 -1.52 5.86
C PRO A 43 0.00 -0.98 7.24
N THR A 44 -0.99 -0.07 7.29
CA THR A 44 -1.62 0.29 8.55
C THR A 44 -1.78 -1.01 9.27
N SER A 45 -1.10 -1.13 10.42
CA SER A 45 -1.04 -2.31 11.27
C SER A 45 -2.31 -3.12 11.08
N ASP A 46 -2.16 -4.41 10.73
CA ASP A 46 -3.28 -5.33 10.63
C ASP A 46 -4.29 -5.00 11.75
N PRO A 47 -5.51 -4.52 11.41
CA PRO A 47 -6.48 -4.12 12.42
C PRO A 47 -6.96 -5.31 13.26
N CYS A 48 -6.49 -6.52 12.99
CA CYS A 48 -6.82 -7.73 13.75
C CYS A 48 -5.88 -8.05 14.91
N GLY A 49 -4.98 -7.15 15.33
CA GLY A 49 -4.26 -7.29 16.61
C GLY A 49 -5.16 -7.17 17.87
N THR A 50 -6.44 -6.86 17.70
CA THR A 50 -7.44 -6.71 18.77
C THR A 50 -8.69 -7.56 18.59
N CYS A 51 -8.71 -8.50 17.64
CA CYS A 51 -9.82 -9.45 17.50
C CYS A 51 -9.80 -10.56 18.58
N ASP A 52 -8.71 -10.69 19.34
CA ASP A 52 -8.59 -11.61 20.49
C ASP A 52 -8.70 -10.90 21.84
N ARG A 53 -9.56 -9.88 21.94
CA ARG A 53 -10.16 -9.59 23.25
C ARG A 53 -11.30 -10.58 23.45
N PRO A 54 -11.31 -11.37 24.55
CA PRO A 54 -12.54 -12.03 24.93
C PRO A 54 -13.60 -10.94 25.01
N LEU A 55 -14.70 -11.12 24.28
CA LEU A 55 -15.95 -10.44 24.60
C LEU A 55 -16.01 -10.40 26.11
N ALA A 56 -16.08 -9.20 26.70
CA ALA A 56 -16.41 -9.09 28.11
C ALA A 56 -17.71 -9.88 28.25
N GLN A 57 -17.60 -11.11 28.76
CA GLN A 57 -18.73 -11.90 29.16
C GLN A 57 -19.35 -11.07 30.27
N ALA A 58 -20.40 -10.33 29.93
CA ALA A 58 -21.38 -9.89 30.88
C ALA A 58 -21.88 -11.18 31.56
N THR A 59 -21.20 -11.57 32.64
CA THR A 59 -21.64 -12.59 33.59
C THR A 59 -22.71 -11.94 34.46
N GLY A 60 -23.79 -11.54 33.81
CA GLY A 60 -25.09 -11.36 34.40
C GLY A 60 -26.00 -12.29 33.64
N THR A 61 -26.34 -13.44 34.25
CA THR A 61 -27.48 -14.25 33.83
C THR A 61 -28.75 -13.43 34.05
N VAL A 62 -29.02 -12.51 33.11
CA VAL A 62 -30.37 -12.03 32.86
C VAL A 62 -30.96 -13.07 31.93
N ALA A 63 -31.88 -13.87 32.47
CA ALA A 63 -32.69 -14.76 31.65
C ALA A 63 -33.22 -13.96 30.44
N PRO A 64 -33.18 -14.50 29.21
CA PRO A 64 -33.80 -13.82 28.08
C PRO A 64 -35.28 -13.63 28.39
N GLN A 65 -35.66 -12.43 28.82
CA GLN A 65 -37.04 -12.01 28.76
C GLN A 65 -37.32 -11.81 27.27
N SER A 66 -37.75 -12.90 26.64
CA SER A 66 -38.41 -12.85 25.35
C SER A 66 -39.54 -11.84 25.46
N LEU A 67 -39.49 -10.79 24.65
CA LEU A 67 -40.70 -10.06 24.31
C LEU A 67 -41.75 -11.11 23.91
N PRO A 68 -42.99 -11.02 24.41
CA PRO A 68 -44.03 -11.94 24.00
C PRO A 68 -44.08 -11.94 22.48
N ALA A 69 -44.02 -13.13 21.88
CA ALA A 69 -44.14 -13.28 20.44
C ALA A 69 -45.38 -12.51 19.97
N PRO A 70 -45.29 -11.74 18.87
CA PRO A 70 -46.48 -11.17 18.25
C PRO A 70 -47.48 -12.31 18.03
N PRO A 71 -48.77 -12.13 18.36
CA PRO A 71 -49.76 -13.16 18.11
C PRO A 71 -49.69 -13.56 16.63
N GLN A 72 -49.50 -14.85 16.35
CA GLN A 72 -49.63 -15.36 14.99
C GLN A 72 -51.01 -14.96 14.46
N PRO A 73 -51.11 -14.33 13.27
CA PRO A 73 -52.40 -14.08 12.66
C PRO A 73 -53.07 -15.41 12.35
N THR A 74 -54.03 -15.80 13.18
CA THR A 74 -55.01 -16.82 12.86
C THR A 74 -55.66 -16.47 11.52
N ALA A 75 -55.62 -17.44 10.60
CA ALA A 75 -56.15 -17.34 9.26
C ALA A 75 -57.65 -16.97 9.27
N ALA A 76 -57.92 -15.70 9.05
CA ALA A 76 -59.01 -15.13 8.25
C ALA A 76 -58.81 -13.60 8.22
N ALA A 77 -57.65 -13.13 7.77
CA ALA A 77 -57.43 -11.70 7.57
C ALA A 77 -58.24 -11.28 6.34
N GLY A 78 -59.28 -10.47 6.55
CA GLY A 78 -60.02 -9.87 5.44
C GLY A 78 -59.04 -9.16 4.51
N SER A 79 -59.02 -9.56 3.24
CA SER A 79 -58.30 -8.85 2.21
C SER A 79 -59.09 -7.60 1.83
N PHE A 80 -58.39 -6.52 1.54
CA PHE A 80 -59.01 -5.32 0.98
C PHE A 80 -58.15 -4.77 -0.14
N LYS A 81 -58.79 -4.05 -1.07
CA LYS A 81 -58.08 -3.41 -2.17
C LYS A 81 -57.26 -2.23 -1.66
N LEU A 82 -55.94 -2.29 -1.83
CA LEU A 82 -55.05 -1.18 -1.51
C LEU A 82 -55.11 -0.14 -2.64
N ASN A 83 -55.70 1.01 -2.37
CA ASN A 83 -55.84 2.09 -3.35
C ASN A 83 -54.69 3.09 -3.27
N ASP A 84 -54.17 3.35 -2.07
CA ASP A 84 -53.08 4.31 -1.86
C ASP A 84 -52.28 4.00 -0.58
N LEU A 85 -51.04 4.51 -0.52
CA LEU A 85 -50.13 4.35 0.61
C LEU A 85 -49.60 5.72 1.07
N ARG A 86 -49.75 6.00 2.36
CA ARG A 86 -49.16 7.18 3.02
C ARG A 86 -47.91 6.76 3.78
N LEU A 87 -46.75 7.17 3.28
CA LEU A 87 -45.48 6.94 3.96
C LEU A 87 -45.14 8.14 4.84
N ASN A 88 -45.11 7.93 6.15
CA ASN A 88 -44.76 8.96 7.13
C ASN A 88 -43.31 8.79 7.60
N GLY A 89 -42.61 9.89 7.88
CA GLY A 89 -41.26 9.87 8.44
C GLY A 89 -40.12 9.70 7.42
N VAL A 90 -40.44 9.53 6.13
CA VAL A 90 -39.45 9.36 5.06
C VAL A 90 -38.83 10.69 4.66
N LYS A 91 -37.50 10.81 4.79
CA LYS A 91 -36.70 11.93 4.28
C LYS A 91 -35.44 11.48 3.54
N ALA A 92 -34.88 10.33 3.90
CA ALA A 92 -33.58 9.89 3.39
C ALA A 92 -33.65 9.20 2.02
N LEU A 93 -34.77 8.54 1.69
CA LEU A 93 -35.00 7.93 0.38
C LEU A 93 -35.83 8.84 -0.52
N SER A 94 -35.58 8.80 -1.84
CA SER A 94 -36.37 9.56 -2.81
C SER A 94 -37.75 8.92 -3.04
N ASN A 95 -38.71 9.73 -3.50
CA ASN A 95 -40.05 9.23 -3.85
C ASN A 95 -40.01 8.14 -4.93
N GLU A 96 -39.10 8.25 -5.90
CA GLU A 96 -38.93 7.28 -6.99
C GLU A 96 -38.49 5.91 -6.44
N GLU A 97 -37.59 5.89 -5.46
CA GLU A 97 -37.15 4.65 -4.82
C GLU A 97 -38.27 3.97 -4.05
N LEU A 98 -39.07 4.76 -3.31
CA LEU A 98 -40.20 4.24 -2.57
C LEU A 98 -41.28 3.72 -3.52
N GLN A 99 -41.59 4.46 -4.59
CA GLN A 99 -42.54 4.04 -5.62
C GLN A 99 -42.12 2.72 -6.28
N SER A 100 -40.83 2.50 -6.52
CA SER A 100 -40.35 1.23 -7.08
C SER A 100 -40.68 0.01 -6.19
N ILE A 101 -40.88 0.23 -4.88
CA ILE A 101 -41.19 -0.81 -3.89
C ILE A 101 -42.71 -0.90 -3.68
N THR A 102 -43.41 0.24 -3.65
CA THR A 102 -44.83 0.30 -3.30
C THR A 102 -45.77 0.10 -4.49
N ALA A 103 -45.39 0.51 -5.71
CA ALA A 103 -46.25 0.45 -6.89
C ALA A 103 -46.82 -0.96 -7.18
N PRO A 104 -46.08 -2.07 -7.01
CA PRO A 104 -46.62 -3.43 -7.19
C PRO A 104 -47.73 -3.82 -6.20
N TYR A 105 -47.95 -3.03 -5.14
CA TYR A 105 -48.97 -3.25 -4.13
C TYR A 105 -50.22 -2.38 -4.33
N ILE A 106 -50.14 -1.33 -5.17
CA ILE A 106 -51.27 -0.44 -5.43
C ILE A 106 -52.22 -1.09 -6.45
N GLY A 107 -53.51 -1.07 -6.14
CA GLY A 107 -54.59 -1.60 -6.98
C GLY A 107 -54.88 -3.09 -6.80
N ARG A 108 -54.14 -3.81 -5.94
CA ARG A 108 -54.37 -5.23 -5.62
C ARG A 108 -55.06 -5.42 -4.27
N ASP A 109 -55.67 -6.57 -4.07
CA ASP A 109 -56.14 -6.99 -2.75
C ASP A 109 -54.94 -7.41 -1.89
N VAL A 110 -54.83 -6.83 -0.69
CA VAL A 110 -53.73 -7.06 0.26
C VAL A 110 -54.27 -7.52 1.61
N THR A 111 -53.46 -8.32 2.30
CA THR A 111 -53.66 -8.72 3.69
C THR A 111 -52.74 -7.92 4.63
N LEU A 112 -52.92 -8.07 5.95
CA LEU A 112 -51.97 -7.51 6.91
C LEU A 112 -50.55 -8.09 6.70
N GLY A 113 -50.43 -9.37 6.35
CA GLY A 113 -49.15 -10.01 6.05
C GLY A 113 -48.45 -9.38 4.85
N ASP A 114 -49.20 -9.05 3.79
CA ASP A 114 -48.65 -8.32 2.63
C ASP A 114 -48.10 -6.95 3.01
N LEU A 115 -48.79 -6.23 3.91
CA LEU A 115 -48.34 -4.92 4.38
C LEU A 115 -47.09 -5.02 5.27
N GLU A 116 -46.98 -6.07 6.08
CA GLU A 116 -45.77 -6.36 6.86
C GLU A 116 -44.58 -6.73 5.95
N GLU A 117 -44.81 -7.49 4.88
CA GLU A 117 -43.80 -7.78 3.87
C GLU A 117 -43.36 -6.51 3.13
N LEU A 118 -44.30 -5.62 2.78
CA LEU A 118 -43.99 -4.32 2.21
C LEU A 118 -43.15 -3.46 3.17
N ALA A 119 -43.49 -3.41 4.45
CA ALA A 119 -42.71 -2.71 5.46
C ALA A 119 -41.29 -3.30 5.60
N LYS A 120 -41.15 -4.63 5.55
CA LYS A 120 -39.83 -5.29 5.51
C LYS A 120 -39.04 -4.92 4.26
N ALA A 121 -39.68 -4.84 3.09
CA ALA A 121 -39.05 -4.43 1.85
C ALA A 121 -38.56 -2.97 1.88
N ILE A 122 -39.37 -2.05 2.42
CA ILE A 122 -38.97 -0.65 2.66
C ILE A 122 -37.75 -0.62 3.60
N THR A 123 -37.82 -1.35 4.72
CA THR A 123 -36.71 -1.45 5.68
C THR A 123 -35.43 -2.00 5.03
N ALA A 124 -35.55 -3.04 4.19
CA ALA A 124 -34.43 -3.61 3.46
C ALA A 124 -33.79 -2.58 2.51
N ARG A 125 -34.58 -1.80 1.78
CA ARG A 125 -34.05 -0.73 0.91
C ARG A 125 -33.28 0.33 1.70
N TYR A 126 -33.78 0.74 2.86
CA TYR A 126 -33.05 1.67 3.73
C TYR A 126 -31.70 1.08 4.15
N LYS A 127 -31.66 -0.19 4.56
CA LYS A 127 -30.42 -0.88 4.94
C LYS A 127 -29.44 -1.02 3.78
N GLU A 128 -29.92 -1.33 2.57
CA GLU A 128 -29.12 -1.36 1.34
C GLU A 128 -28.47 0.00 1.04
N ARG A 129 -29.19 1.10 1.32
CA ARG A 129 -28.67 2.46 1.21
C ARG A 129 -27.79 2.90 2.39
N GLY A 130 -27.57 2.02 3.37
CA GLY A 130 -26.67 2.26 4.51
C GLY A 130 -27.33 2.84 5.76
N TYR A 131 -28.65 2.97 5.80
CA TYR A 131 -29.40 3.43 6.99
C TYR A 131 -29.78 2.24 7.87
N PHE A 132 -28.82 1.80 8.68
CA PHE A 132 -28.94 0.55 9.45
C PHE A 132 -29.89 0.62 10.65
N LEU A 133 -30.21 1.84 11.12
CA LEU A 133 -31.16 2.08 12.21
C LEU A 133 -32.61 2.24 11.72
N ALA A 134 -32.82 2.27 10.41
CA ALA A 134 -34.14 2.50 9.86
C ALA A 134 -35.05 1.27 10.02
N GLN A 135 -36.32 1.53 10.35
CA GLN A 135 -37.36 0.52 10.45
C GLN A 135 -38.70 1.09 9.98
N ALA A 136 -39.35 0.41 9.04
CA ALA A 136 -40.73 0.69 8.67
C ALA A 136 -41.68 -0.20 9.47
N VAL A 137 -42.75 0.40 9.98
CA VAL A 137 -43.78 -0.27 10.78
C VAL A 137 -45.16 0.10 10.27
N VAL A 138 -46.09 -0.86 10.34
CA VAL A 138 -47.50 -0.64 10.04
C VAL A 138 -48.21 -0.33 11.37
N PRO A 139 -48.57 0.93 11.66
CA PRO A 139 -49.26 1.26 12.90
C PRO A 139 -50.68 0.68 12.91
N VAL A 140 -51.22 0.48 14.12
CA VAL A 140 -52.62 0.10 14.30
C VAL A 140 -53.51 1.24 13.79
N GLN A 141 -54.32 0.96 12.77
CA GLN A 141 -55.17 1.94 12.11
C GLN A 141 -56.45 1.29 11.56
N THR A 142 -57.51 2.07 11.41
CA THR A 142 -58.69 1.65 10.64
C THR A 142 -58.48 2.03 9.19
N VAL A 143 -58.43 1.05 8.29
CA VAL A 143 -58.33 1.30 6.85
C VAL A 143 -59.66 1.88 6.34
N ARG A 144 -59.60 3.06 5.73
CA ARG A 144 -60.74 3.71 5.05
C ARG A 144 -60.35 3.96 3.60
N ASP A 145 -61.30 3.75 2.68
CA ASP A 145 -61.11 3.98 1.24
C ASP A 145 -59.92 3.23 0.61
N GLY A 146 -59.45 2.16 1.25
CA GLY A 146 -58.27 1.40 0.82
C GLY A 146 -56.95 2.14 0.98
N ILE A 147 -56.88 3.17 1.84
CA ILE A 147 -55.65 3.94 2.10
C ILE A 147 -54.99 3.43 3.39
N VAL A 148 -53.70 3.09 3.31
CA VAL A 148 -52.93 2.58 4.46
C VAL A 148 -51.75 3.50 4.76
N GLU A 149 -51.51 3.76 6.04
CA GLU A 149 -50.32 4.44 6.51
C GLU A 149 -49.20 3.44 6.85
N ILE A 150 -47.97 3.73 6.43
CA ILE A 150 -46.75 3.06 6.91
C ILE A 150 -45.84 4.14 7.50
N SER A 151 -45.45 3.97 8.76
CA SER A 151 -44.55 4.88 9.45
C SER A 151 -43.11 4.36 9.36
N VAL A 152 -42.19 5.21 8.93
CA VAL A 152 -40.76 4.89 8.83
C VAL A 152 -40.00 5.67 9.89
N ILE A 153 -39.33 4.93 10.76
CA ILE A 153 -38.43 5.45 11.79
C ILE A 153 -37.02 5.31 11.22
N GLU A 154 -36.41 6.41 10.77
CA GLU A 154 -35.11 6.35 10.10
C GLU A 154 -33.91 6.18 11.05
N GLY A 155 -34.11 6.39 12.36
CA GLY A 155 -33.05 6.46 13.36
C GLY A 155 -32.18 7.71 13.14
N ARG A 156 -32.65 8.84 13.65
CA ARG A 156 -31.99 10.14 13.45
C ARG A 156 -30.93 10.41 14.52
N LEU A 157 -29.87 11.11 14.17
CA LEU A 157 -28.86 11.52 15.13
C LEU A 157 -29.48 12.56 16.08
N GLY A 158 -29.44 12.31 17.38
CA GLY A 158 -29.84 13.24 18.42
C GLY A 158 -28.67 14.17 18.77
N LYS A 159 -28.02 13.96 19.91
CA LYS A 159 -26.81 14.71 20.32
C LYS A 159 -25.52 13.96 20.00
N VAL A 160 -24.44 14.74 19.90
CA VAL A 160 -23.06 14.24 19.75
C VAL A 160 -22.24 14.68 20.97
N ASP A 161 -22.08 13.75 21.90
CA ASP A 161 -21.26 13.92 23.10
C ASP A 161 -19.82 13.57 22.79
N VAL A 162 -18.92 14.52 23.01
CA VAL A 162 -17.48 14.36 22.77
C VAL A 162 -16.73 14.54 24.07
N VAL A 163 -15.95 13.53 24.46
CA VAL A 163 -15.08 13.57 25.63
C VAL A 163 -13.65 13.37 25.16
N VAL A 164 -12.79 14.37 25.36
CA VAL A 164 -11.37 14.30 25.03
C VAL A 164 -10.56 14.28 26.33
N ALA A 165 -9.71 13.26 26.48
CA ALA A 165 -8.83 13.14 27.63
C ALA A 165 -7.86 14.35 27.68
N PRO A 166 -7.57 14.91 28.88
CA PRO A 166 -6.72 16.10 29.00
C PRO A 166 -5.30 15.96 28.41
N ASP A 167 -4.78 14.74 28.35
CA ASP A 167 -3.46 14.39 27.82
C ASP A 167 -3.48 13.95 26.34
N ALA A 168 -4.67 13.84 25.72
CA ALA A 168 -4.77 13.51 24.30
C ALA A 168 -4.21 14.68 23.45
N PRO A 169 -3.29 14.42 22.51
CA PRO A 169 -2.70 15.46 21.66
C PRO A 169 -3.64 15.88 20.52
N ILE A 170 -4.87 16.28 20.86
CA ILE A 170 -5.88 16.79 19.91
C ILE A 170 -6.89 17.66 20.66
N SER A 171 -7.37 18.74 20.02
CA SER A 171 -8.42 19.59 20.60
C SER A 171 -9.82 19.03 20.33
N GLU A 172 -10.75 19.24 21.26
CA GLU A 172 -12.16 18.89 21.06
C GLU A 172 -12.74 19.56 19.80
N ALA A 173 -12.38 20.81 19.52
CA ALA A 173 -12.80 21.52 18.32
C ALA A 173 -12.40 20.77 17.03
N ARG A 174 -11.19 20.18 17.00
CA ARG A 174 -10.74 19.37 15.86
C ARG A 174 -11.48 18.03 15.81
N VAL A 175 -11.72 17.38 16.94
CA VAL A 175 -12.55 16.17 17.02
C VAL A 175 -13.94 16.43 16.42
N ARG A 176 -14.61 17.50 16.87
CA ARG A 176 -15.91 17.94 16.32
C ARG A 176 -15.85 18.25 14.83
N GLY A 177 -14.73 18.77 14.32
CA GLY A 177 -14.52 18.97 12.90
C GLY A 177 -14.53 17.66 12.08
N PHE A 178 -14.03 16.55 12.61
CA PHE A 178 -14.14 15.23 11.95
C PHE A 178 -15.57 14.68 12.01
N LEU A 179 -16.32 15.04 13.05
CA LEU A 179 -17.72 14.63 13.24
C LEU A 179 -18.72 15.54 12.52
N ALA A 180 -18.29 16.68 11.96
CA ALA A 180 -19.15 17.65 11.31
C ALA A 180 -20.06 17.09 10.19
N PRO A 181 -19.66 16.05 9.41
CA PRO A 181 -20.57 15.39 8.47
C PRO A 181 -21.74 14.65 9.12
N LEU A 182 -21.69 14.38 10.43
CA LEU A 182 -22.76 13.74 11.19
C LEU A 182 -23.63 14.82 11.84
N GLN A 183 -24.67 15.25 11.13
CA GLN A 183 -25.51 16.35 11.58
C GLN A 183 -26.66 15.86 12.48
N PRO A 184 -26.84 16.45 13.68
CA PRO A 184 -28.06 16.26 14.47
C PRO A 184 -29.32 16.50 13.65
N GLY A 185 -30.31 15.62 13.79
CA GLY A 185 -31.60 15.65 13.10
C GLY A 185 -31.64 14.90 11.78
N GLU A 186 -30.49 14.48 11.23
CA GLU A 186 -30.42 13.66 10.01
C GLU A 186 -30.43 12.16 10.32
N ALA A 187 -30.86 11.36 9.34
CA ALA A 187 -30.83 9.90 9.45
C ALA A 187 -29.37 9.40 9.48
N VAL A 188 -29.06 8.48 10.41
CA VAL A 188 -27.69 7.98 10.57
C VAL A 188 -27.32 7.05 9.40
N SER A 189 -26.34 7.48 8.62
CA SER A 189 -25.77 6.72 7.50
C SER A 189 -24.50 5.99 7.94
N ALA A 190 -24.45 4.66 7.73
CA ALA A 190 -23.27 3.85 8.03
C ALA A 190 -22.00 4.35 7.30
N PRO A 191 -22.01 4.64 5.98
CA PRO A 191 -20.85 5.20 5.29
C PRO A 191 -20.32 6.50 5.90
N ALA A 192 -21.22 7.43 6.28
CA ALA A 192 -20.82 8.70 6.87
C ALA A 192 -20.25 8.50 8.28
N TYR A 193 -20.92 7.69 9.09
CA TYR A 193 -20.49 7.34 10.44
C TYR A 193 -19.12 6.63 10.45
N GLU A 194 -18.97 5.57 9.65
CA GLU A 194 -17.72 4.83 9.53
C GLU A 194 -16.59 5.74 9.08
N ARG A 195 -16.81 6.57 8.04
CA ARG A 195 -15.78 7.49 7.57
C ARG A 195 -15.35 8.46 8.67
N ALA A 196 -16.29 9.07 9.39
CA ALA A 196 -15.95 10.01 10.46
C ALA A 196 -15.12 9.33 11.58
N MET A 197 -15.54 8.13 12.02
CA MET A 197 -14.82 7.37 13.04
C MET A 197 -13.44 6.93 12.57
N LEU A 198 -13.32 6.44 11.34
CA LEU A 198 -12.05 5.97 10.78
C LEU A 198 -11.08 7.13 10.57
N LEU A 199 -11.52 8.26 10.02
CA LEU A 199 -10.67 9.44 9.87
C LEU A 199 -10.18 9.98 11.22
N LEU A 200 -11.02 9.96 12.24
CA LEU A 200 -10.61 10.34 13.60
C LEU A 200 -9.63 9.31 14.19
N SER A 201 -9.87 8.02 14.00
CA SER A 201 -8.97 6.95 14.44
C SER A 201 -7.64 6.92 13.69
N ASP A 202 -7.57 7.48 12.48
CA ASP A 202 -6.34 7.61 11.69
C ASP A 202 -5.42 8.71 12.25
N GLN A 203 -5.86 9.52 13.22
CA GLN A 203 -5.04 10.58 13.79
C GLN A 203 -3.95 10.01 14.72
N PRO A 204 -2.66 10.38 14.51
CA PRO A 204 -1.57 9.89 15.34
C PRO A 204 -1.68 10.27 16.82
N GLY A 205 -1.26 9.38 17.71
CA GLY A 205 -1.14 9.68 19.14
C GLY A 205 -2.45 9.70 19.93
N ILE A 206 -3.57 9.25 19.33
CA ILE A 206 -4.86 9.09 20.02
C ILE A 206 -5.45 7.70 19.84
N LYS A 207 -6.39 7.34 20.71
CA LYS A 207 -7.27 6.17 20.58
C LYS A 207 -8.72 6.66 20.66
N VAL A 208 -9.55 6.15 19.77
CA VAL A 208 -10.95 6.58 19.62
C VAL A 208 -11.86 5.42 19.97
N SER A 209 -12.86 5.68 20.79
CA SER A 209 -14.00 4.78 21.03
C SER A 209 -15.29 5.53 20.77
N SER A 210 -16.28 4.85 20.21
CA SER A 210 -17.59 5.42 19.94
C SER A 210 -18.71 4.44 20.27
N GLY A 211 -19.86 5.00 20.64
CA GLY A 211 -21.06 4.23 20.95
C GLY A 211 -22.31 5.00 20.57
N LEU A 212 -23.29 4.29 20.00
CA LEU A 212 -24.63 4.80 19.74
C LEU A 212 -25.56 4.33 20.86
N GLN A 213 -26.31 5.26 21.43
CA GLN A 213 -27.24 5.02 22.53
C GLN A 213 -28.64 5.54 22.15
N GLU A 214 -29.67 5.07 22.85
CA GLU A 214 -31.03 5.60 22.66
C GLU A 214 -31.06 7.09 23.00
N GLY A 215 -31.61 7.90 22.09
CA GLY A 215 -31.69 9.34 22.26
C GLY A 215 -32.89 9.77 23.11
N ALA A 216 -32.90 11.04 23.52
CA ALA A 216 -33.97 11.58 24.36
C ALA A 216 -35.35 11.64 23.67
N GLN A 217 -35.40 11.67 22.34
CA GLN A 217 -36.63 11.65 21.56
C GLN A 217 -36.82 10.30 20.86
N ALA A 218 -38.06 9.82 20.81
CA ALA A 218 -38.37 8.57 20.09
C ALA A 218 -37.91 8.64 18.63
N GLY A 219 -37.22 7.58 18.17
CA GLY A 219 -36.64 7.53 16.83
C GLY A 219 -35.32 8.29 16.66
N THR A 220 -34.72 8.77 17.75
CA THR A 220 -33.38 9.36 17.76
C THR A 220 -32.34 8.48 18.47
N THR A 221 -31.07 8.63 18.09
CA THR A 221 -29.92 7.98 18.72
C THR A 221 -28.84 9.01 19.03
N ASP A 222 -28.26 8.93 20.22
CA ASP A 222 -27.17 9.81 20.62
C ASP A 222 -25.82 9.14 20.35
N LEU A 223 -24.87 9.92 19.84
CA LEU A 223 -23.50 9.47 19.57
C LEU A 223 -22.58 9.94 20.69
N SER A 224 -21.96 8.98 21.37
CA SER A 224 -20.84 9.21 22.30
C SER A 224 -19.51 8.93 21.61
N VAL A 225 -18.57 9.87 21.70
CA VAL A 225 -17.20 9.73 21.19
C VAL A 225 -16.23 10.07 22.30
N GLU A 226 -15.38 9.10 22.64
CA GLU A 226 -14.33 9.24 23.64
C GLU A 226 -12.97 9.18 22.94
N VAL A 227 -12.10 10.13 23.27
CA VAL A 227 -10.74 10.22 22.73
C VAL A 227 -9.73 10.16 23.86
N ALA A 228 -8.96 9.08 23.90
CA ALA A 228 -7.89 8.88 24.88
C ALA A 228 -6.52 9.11 24.25
N ALA A 229 -5.53 9.47 25.06
CA ALA A 229 -4.14 9.54 24.61
C ALA A 229 -3.59 8.15 24.23
N ALA A 230 -2.72 8.13 23.24
CA ALA A 230 -1.89 6.97 22.87
C ALA A 230 -0.41 7.34 22.98
N PRO A 231 0.52 6.35 23.00
CA PRO A 231 1.95 6.63 22.97
C PRO A 231 2.30 7.58 21.82
N ARG A 232 3.05 8.65 22.13
CA ARG A 232 3.44 9.68 21.16
C ARG A 232 4.75 9.37 20.43
N TRP A 233 5.43 8.31 20.82
CA TRP A 233 6.64 7.84 20.19
C TRP A 233 6.46 6.38 19.77
N ALA A 234 6.89 6.07 18.57
CA ALA A 234 7.02 4.69 18.09
C ALA A 234 8.41 4.50 17.49
N PHE A 235 9.08 3.44 17.89
CA PHE A 235 10.42 3.11 17.39
C PHE A 235 10.41 1.74 16.75
N THR A 236 11.14 1.61 15.64
CA THR A 236 11.46 0.31 15.07
C THR A 236 12.96 0.20 14.84
N ALA A 237 13.51 -0.98 15.11
CA ALA A 237 14.83 -1.39 14.67
C ALA A 237 14.66 -2.52 13.66
N GLU A 238 15.45 -2.51 12.59
CA GLU A 238 15.39 -3.51 11.54
C GLU A 238 16.80 -3.96 11.14
N GLY A 239 16.90 -5.23 10.75
CA GLY A 239 18.12 -5.81 10.20
C GLY A 239 17.77 -6.80 9.10
N ASP A 240 18.49 -6.76 7.98
CA ASP A 240 18.28 -7.68 6.87
C ASP A 240 19.57 -7.99 6.10
N ASN A 241 19.49 -8.98 5.19
CA ASN A 241 20.56 -9.30 4.25
C ASN A 241 20.16 -9.02 2.78
N HIS A 242 19.29 -8.02 2.58
CA HIS A 242 18.73 -7.69 1.27
C HIS A 242 19.64 -6.77 0.44
N GLY A 243 20.79 -6.35 0.97
CA GLY A 243 21.76 -5.55 0.24
C GLY A 243 22.48 -6.33 -0.87
N THR A 244 23.29 -5.62 -1.67
CA THR A 244 24.06 -6.23 -2.78
C THR A 244 25.47 -6.59 -2.32
N LYS A 245 26.22 -7.32 -3.15
CA LYS A 245 27.62 -7.63 -2.83
C LYS A 245 28.48 -6.37 -2.87
N GLU A 246 28.12 -5.44 -3.75
CA GLU A 246 28.87 -4.23 -4.07
C GLU A 246 28.61 -3.12 -3.05
N SER A 247 27.38 -2.94 -2.56
CA SER A 247 27.02 -1.85 -1.63
C SER A 247 26.79 -2.30 -0.18
N GLY A 248 27.25 -3.51 0.17
CA GLY A 248 27.07 -4.13 1.48
C GLY A 248 25.77 -4.94 1.54
N ARG A 249 25.89 -6.22 1.91
CA ARG A 249 24.79 -7.19 1.92
C ARG A 249 23.91 -7.05 3.15
N TYR A 250 24.52 -6.83 4.31
CA TYR A 250 23.82 -6.78 5.58
C TYR A 250 23.48 -5.35 5.91
N ARG A 251 22.23 -5.09 6.23
CA ARG A 251 21.73 -3.74 6.50
C ARG A 251 21.13 -3.71 7.89
N VAL A 252 21.38 -2.63 8.60
CA VAL A 252 20.76 -2.33 9.89
C VAL A 252 20.20 -0.93 9.85
N GLY A 253 19.01 -0.74 10.39
CA GLY A 253 18.34 0.54 10.39
C GLY A 253 17.34 0.68 11.51
N GLY A 254 16.73 1.85 11.55
CA GLY A 254 15.65 2.13 12.48
C GLY A 254 14.79 3.28 12.01
N THR A 255 13.57 3.32 12.53
CA THR A 255 12.63 4.42 12.33
C THR A 255 12.16 4.92 13.68
N ALA A 256 12.17 6.24 13.85
CA ALA A 256 11.55 6.94 14.98
C ALA A 256 10.39 7.77 14.46
N ARG A 257 9.24 7.67 15.12
CA ARG A 257 8.05 8.45 14.81
C ARG A 257 7.63 9.27 16.01
N TRP A 258 7.48 10.58 15.81
CA TRP A 258 6.85 11.46 16.77
C TRP A 258 5.42 11.74 16.31
N LEU A 259 4.46 11.18 17.05
CA LEU A 259 3.03 11.24 16.77
C LEU A 259 2.40 12.48 17.41
N SER A 260 1.70 13.25 16.58
CA SER A 260 1.06 14.54 16.89
C SER A 260 1.96 15.55 17.62
N PRO A 261 3.14 15.93 17.09
CA PRO A 261 4.01 16.92 17.71
C PRO A 261 3.29 18.22 18.08
N PHE A 262 2.46 18.75 17.18
CA PHE A 262 1.71 19.99 17.38
C PHE A 262 0.27 19.78 17.86
N GLY A 263 -0.12 18.53 18.17
CA GLY A 263 -1.48 18.21 18.62
C GLY A 263 -2.55 18.40 17.55
N ILE A 264 -2.15 18.33 16.26
CA ILE A 264 -3.06 18.57 15.14
C ILE A 264 -3.39 17.30 14.36
N GLY A 265 -2.98 16.14 14.86
CA GLY A 265 -3.01 14.89 14.11
C GLY A 265 -1.87 14.79 13.10
N ASP A 266 -0.75 15.48 13.35
CA ASP A 266 0.47 15.51 12.55
C ASP A 266 1.44 14.36 12.91
N ASN A 267 2.49 14.17 12.12
CA ASN A 267 3.49 13.12 12.31
C ASN A 267 4.86 13.61 11.78
N LEU A 268 5.92 13.34 12.53
CA LEU A 268 7.30 13.46 12.09
C LEU A 268 7.97 12.06 12.09
N ASP A 269 8.36 11.59 10.91
CA ASP A 269 9.08 10.34 10.69
C ASP A 269 10.58 10.61 10.47
N MET A 270 11.44 9.86 11.16
CA MET A 270 12.89 9.83 10.94
C MET A 270 13.33 8.40 10.69
N ARG A 271 14.07 8.15 9.61
CA ARG A 271 14.57 6.83 9.25
C ARG A 271 16.05 6.89 8.93
N VAL A 272 16.81 5.93 9.44
CA VAL A 272 18.23 5.74 9.13
C VAL A 272 18.50 4.29 8.82
N MET A 273 19.43 4.02 7.91
CA MET A 273 19.90 2.68 7.57
C MET A 273 21.35 2.75 7.11
N VAL A 274 22.14 1.76 7.51
CA VAL A 274 23.52 1.58 7.05
C VAL A 274 23.75 0.12 6.67
N SER A 275 24.60 -0.12 5.68
CA SER A 275 25.07 -1.46 5.34
C SER A 275 26.43 -1.79 5.97
N ASP A 276 26.82 -3.06 5.94
CA ASP A 276 28.15 -3.50 6.34
C ASP A 276 29.25 -2.79 5.55
N SER A 277 30.40 -2.60 6.19
CA SER A 277 31.51 -1.79 5.69
C SER A 277 31.14 -0.33 5.39
N ASN A 278 29.96 0.12 5.86
CA ASN A 278 29.43 1.46 5.62
C ASN A 278 29.30 1.79 4.11
N ALA A 279 29.17 0.75 3.28
CA ALA A 279 29.14 0.86 1.82
C ALA A 279 27.85 1.50 1.30
N LEU A 280 26.81 1.58 2.13
CA LEU A 280 25.57 2.29 1.87
C LEU A 280 25.07 2.93 3.15
N GLN A 281 24.71 4.21 3.06
CA GLN A 281 24.11 4.99 4.11
C GLN A 281 22.83 5.64 3.58
N PHE A 282 21.75 5.57 4.35
CA PHE A 282 20.48 6.17 4.03
C PHE A 282 19.92 6.92 5.23
N GLY A 283 19.38 8.11 4.99
CA GLY A 283 18.68 8.93 5.98
C GLY A 283 17.48 9.61 5.37
N ARG A 284 16.36 9.67 6.10
CA ARG A 284 15.15 10.40 5.72
C ARG A 284 14.52 11.07 6.93
N ILE A 285 14.04 12.31 6.74
CA ILE A 285 13.16 13.02 7.67
C ILE A 285 11.93 13.44 6.87
N ALA A 286 10.73 13.15 7.36
CA ALA A 286 9.49 13.53 6.71
C ALA A 286 8.47 14.02 7.73
N TYR A 287 7.73 15.07 7.39
CA TYR A 287 6.66 15.63 8.20
C TYR A 287 5.36 15.60 7.41
N GLU A 288 4.28 15.12 8.03
CA GLU A 288 2.95 15.04 7.43
C GLU A 288 1.90 15.61 8.39
N ALA A 289 0.99 16.43 7.87
CA ALA A 289 -0.09 17.04 8.65
C ALA A 289 -1.44 17.01 7.90
N PRO A 290 -2.57 16.87 8.61
CA PRO A 290 -3.89 16.95 8.00
C PRO A 290 -4.22 18.40 7.60
N ILE A 291 -4.86 18.54 6.44
CA ILE A 291 -5.49 19.78 5.97
C ILE A 291 -6.97 19.70 6.29
N GLY A 292 -7.41 20.45 7.31
CA GLY A 292 -8.79 20.38 7.81
C GLY A 292 -9.11 19.02 8.44
N THR A 293 -10.33 18.53 8.21
CA THR A 293 -10.86 17.30 8.83
C THR A 293 -11.54 16.36 7.82
N SER A 294 -11.37 16.60 6.52
CA SER A 294 -11.94 15.77 5.44
C SER A 294 -11.15 14.48 5.17
N GLY A 295 -9.96 14.36 5.76
CA GLY A 295 -8.99 13.28 5.55
C GLY A 295 -7.82 13.66 4.62
N LEU A 296 -7.83 14.83 3.99
CA LEU A 296 -6.70 15.31 3.19
C LEU A 296 -5.46 15.53 4.08
N ARG A 297 -4.30 15.02 3.68
CA ARG A 297 -3.02 15.25 4.37
C ARG A 297 -1.97 15.77 3.40
N ALA A 298 -1.11 16.66 3.88
CA ALA A 298 0.05 17.16 3.16
C ALA A 298 1.34 16.73 3.84
N GLY A 299 2.32 16.33 3.03
CA GLY A 299 3.61 15.85 3.49
C GLY A 299 4.77 16.53 2.78
N ILE A 300 5.89 16.66 3.48
CA ILE A 300 7.19 17.05 2.95
C ILE A 300 8.25 16.06 3.44
N GLY A 301 9.15 15.65 2.56
CA GLY A 301 10.21 14.69 2.86
C GLY A 301 11.55 15.14 2.31
N LEU A 302 12.60 14.88 3.09
CA LEU A 302 13.98 15.05 2.70
C LEU A 302 14.71 13.73 2.92
N SER A 303 15.41 13.23 1.92
CA SER A 303 16.23 12.03 2.05
C SER A 303 17.55 12.12 1.32
N ARG A 304 18.53 11.38 1.84
CA ARG A 304 19.86 11.22 1.26
C ARG A 304 20.24 9.75 1.31
N VAL A 305 20.75 9.24 0.19
CA VAL A 305 21.52 8.01 0.13
C VAL A 305 22.95 8.34 -0.29
N SER A 306 23.92 7.63 0.25
CA SER A 306 25.31 7.67 -0.17
C SER A 306 25.83 6.25 -0.23
N TYR A 307 26.56 5.91 -1.28
CA TYR A 307 27.08 4.56 -1.46
C TYR A 307 28.51 4.59 -2.01
N GLU A 308 29.25 3.52 -1.70
CA GLU A 308 30.58 3.22 -2.18
C GLU A 308 30.58 1.77 -2.66
N LEU A 309 30.95 1.54 -3.93
CA LEU A 309 30.84 0.23 -4.55
C LEU A 309 32.14 -0.57 -4.37
N GLY A 310 32.01 -1.71 -3.70
CA GLY A 310 33.04 -2.71 -3.56
C GLY A 310 33.13 -3.70 -4.74
N GLY A 311 33.83 -4.81 -4.52
CA GLY A 311 33.99 -5.86 -5.53
C GLY A 311 34.85 -5.39 -6.72
N GLN A 312 34.33 -5.55 -7.94
CA GLN A 312 35.04 -5.17 -9.17
C GLN A 312 35.17 -3.65 -9.36
N PHE A 313 34.52 -2.85 -8.52
CA PHE A 313 34.51 -1.39 -8.60
C PHE A 313 35.47 -0.72 -7.60
N VAL A 314 36.15 -1.49 -6.74
CA VAL A 314 37.10 -0.96 -5.74
C VAL A 314 38.23 -0.17 -6.40
N ASP A 315 38.80 -0.71 -7.48
CA ASP A 315 39.91 -0.06 -8.20
C ASP A 315 39.47 1.22 -8.93
N LEU A 316 38.16 1.42 -9.13
CA LEU A 316 37.59 2.62 -9.72
C LEU A 316 37.26 3.72 -8.69
N ASP A 317 37.34 3.40 -7.38
CA ASP A 317 36.84 4.25 -6.27
C ASP A 317 35.46 4.83 -6.60
N ALA A 318 34.53 3.92 -6.96
CA ALA A 318 33.21 4.25 -7.44
C ALA A 318 32.27 4.62 -6.27
N ARG A 319 31.75 5.84 -6.29
CA ARG A 319 30.88 6.38 -5.24
C ARG A 319 29.65 7.05 -5.85
N GLY A 320 28.58 7.16 -5.09
CA GLY A 320 27.48 8.00 -5.51
C GLY A 320 26.59 8.48 -4.38
N ARG A 321 25.73 9.43 -4.73
CA ARG A 321 24.85 10.13 -3.80
C ARG A 321 23.56 10.52 -4.50
N ALA A 322 22.43 10.27 -3.85
CA ALA A 322 21.15 10.85 -4.24
C ALA A 322 20.59 11.70 -3.11
N ASN A 323 20.11 12.91 -3.43
CA ASN A 323 19.30 13.73 -2.55
C ASN A 323 17.91 13.85 -3.14
N VAL A 324 16.89 13.65 -2.33
CA VAL A 324 15.49 13.74 -2.76
C VAL A 324 14.73 14.66 -1.82
N LEU A 325 14.10 15.67 -2.40
CA LEU A 325 13.07 16.49 -1.75
C LEU A 325 11.72 16.13 -2.40
N ASP A 326 10.76 15.76 -1.58
CA ASP A 326 9.41 15.40 -2.03
C ASP A 326 8.33 16.18 -1.27
N PHE A 327 7.25 16.51 -1.98
CA PHE A 327 6.01 17.02 -1.41
C PHE A 327 4.86 16.14 -1.87
N SER A 328 3.86 15.96 -1.01
CA SER A 328 2.74 15.07 -1.32
C SER A 328 1.41 15.56 -0.75
N LEU A 329 0.34 15.25 -1.44
CA LEU A 329 -1.04 15.32 -0.97
C LEU A 329 -1.65 13.91 -0.99
N ASN A 330 -2.20 13.46 0.13
CA ASN A 330 -2.86 12.16 0.25
C ASN A 330 -4.32 12.35 0.64
N TYR A 331 -5.24 11.75 -0.11
CA TYR A 331 -6.67 11.85 0.15
C TYR A 331 -7.34 10.46 0.15
N PRO A 332 -8.04 10.08 1.24
CA PRO A 332 -8.86 8.88 1.27
C PRO A 332 -10.17 9.12 0.49
N LEU A 333 -10.19 8.75 -0.80
CA LEU A 333 -11.41 8.76 -1.61
C LEU A 333 -12.48 7.84 -1.01
N ILE A 334 -12.08 6.64 -0.58
CA ILE A 334 -12.94 5.69 0.13
C ILE A 334 -12.25 5.34 1.44
N ARG A 335 -12.96 5.48 2.55
CA ARG A 335 -12.50 5.08 3.88
C ARG A 335 -13.63 4.39 4.61
N GLN A 336 -13.61 3.07 4.62
CA GLN A 336 -14.64 2.20 5.21
C GLN A 336 -13.97 0.98 5.84
N ARG A 337 -14.70 0.23 6.66
CA ARG A 337 -14.12 -0.94 7.33
C ARG A 337 -13.68 -2.03 6.35
N GLN A 338 -14.43 -2.25 5.27
CA GLN A 338 -14.19 -3.34 4.32
C GLN A 338 -13.46 -2.92 3.04
N GLN A 339 -13.39 -1.61 2.76
CA GLN A 339 -12.76 -1.11 1.55
C GLN A 339 -12.14 0.27 1.79
N ASN A 340 -10.91 0.45 1.32
CA ASN A 340 -10.23 1.74 1.37
C ASN A 340 -9.58 2.04 0.02
N LEU A 341 -9.62 3.31 -0.36
CA LEU A 341 -8.96 3.84 -1.56
C LEU A 341 -8.34 5.19 -1.22
N PHE A 342 -7.02 5.25 -1.27
CA PHE A 342 -6.23 6.45 -1.11
C PHE A 342 -5.67 6.86 -2.47
N VAL A 343 -5.71 8.17 -2.75
CA VAL A 343 -5.05 8.77 -3.90
C VAL A 343 -3.98 9.73 -3.42
N ARG A 344 -2.79 9.61 -3.99
CA ARG A 344 -1.62 10.41 -3.64
C ARG A 344 -1.19 11.22 -4.85
N LEU A 345 -1.10 12.54 -4.71
CA LEU A 345 -0.41 13.42 -5.65
C LEU A 345 0.96 13.72 -5.06
N GLY A 346 2.04 13.57 -5.84
CA GLY A 346 3.39 13.83 -5.38
C GLY A 346 4.20 14.63 -6.38
N ILE A 347 5.09 15.49 -5.89
CA ILE A 347 6.14 16.13 -6.67
C ILE A 347 7.47 15.86 -6.00
N ASP A 348 8.52 15.63 -6.80
CA ASP A 348 9.86 15.41 -6.28
C ASP A 348 10.93 16.06 -7.14
N VAL A 349 12.05 16.37 -6.48
CA VAL A 349 13.30 16.74 -7.13
C VAL A 349 14.38 15.80 -6.63
N LYS A 350 15.05 15.12 -7.56
CA LYS A 350 16.15 14.20 -7.28
C LYS A 350 17.44 14.76 -7.84
N ASP A 351 18.43 14.93 -6.99
CA ASP A 351 19.79 15.29 -7.37
C ASP A 351 20.70 14.07 -7.21
N LEU A 352 21.18 13.55 -8.33
CA LEU A 352 22.00 12.35 -8.42
C LEU A 352 23.43 12.73 -8.80
N THR A 353 24.41 12.12 -8.15
CA THR A 353 25.83 12.28 -8.46
C THR A 353 26.53 10.94 -8.34
N ASP A 354 27.18 10.52 -9.41
CA ASP A 354 27.99 9.31 -9.46
C ASP A 354 29.44 9.71 -9.81
N GLU A 355 30.41 9.21 -9.06
CA GLU A 355 31.84 9.53 -9.16
C GLU A 355 32.64 8.24 -9.40
N LEU A 356 33.57 8.25 -10.35
CA LEU A 356 34.64 7.26 -10.51
C LEU A 356 35.96 7.98 -10.30
N ARG A 357 36.42 8.06 -9.05
CA ARG A 357 37.52 8.97 -8.67
C ARG A 357 38.86 8.54 -9.26
N ALA A 358 39.09 7.25 -9.43
CA ALA A 358 40.31 6.76 -10.07
C ALA A 358 40.39 7.15 -11.56
N ALA A 359 39.25 7.45 -12.20
CA ALA A 359 39.16 7.86 -13.60
C ALA A 359 38.88 9.36 -13.77
N ASP A 360 38.86 10.14 -12.68
CA ASP A 360 38.47 11.56 -12.66
C ASP A 360 37.14 11.85 -13.38
N PHE A 361 36.18 10.91 -13.29
CA PHE A 361 34.89 11.01 -13.95
C PHE A 361 33.78 11.30 -12.94
N THR A 362 32.90 12.26 -13.25
CA THR A 362 31.75 12.61 -12.43
C THR A 362 30.51 12.83 -13.30
N SER A 363 29.46 12.04 -13.06
CA SER A 363 28.16 12.22 -13.70
C SER A 363 27.20 12.91 -12.74
N LYS A 364 26.57 13.99 -13.20
CA LYS A 364 25.57 14.72 -12.40
C LYS A 364 24.24 14.73 -13.13
N LYS A 365 23.16 14.36 -12.43
CA LYS A 365 21.83 14.30 -13.02
C LYS A 365 20.81 14.93 -12.08
N ARG A 366 19.76 15.51 -12.67
CA ARG A 366 18.61 16.02 -11.93
C ARG A 366 17.31 15.52 -12.54
N VAL A 367 16.42 15.00 -11.71
CA VAL A 367 15.06 14.63 -12.10
C VAL A 367 14.07 15.55 -11.42
N HIS A 368 13.10 16.07 -12.19
CA HIS A 368 11.89 16.66 -11.64
C HIS A 368 10.72 15.73 -11.94
N GLY A 369 9.99 15.35 -10.89
CA GLY A 369 8.91 14.37 -10.95
C GLY A 369 7.56 14.95 -10.59
N LEU A 370 6.52 14.46 -11.26
CA LEU A 370 5.12 14.55 -10.88
C LEU A 370 4.53 13.14 -10.86
N SER A 371 3.80 12.80 -9.81
CA SER A 371 3.25 11.47 -9.63
C SER A 371 1.79 11.48 -9.16
N VAL A 372 1.02 10.54 -9.68
CA VAL A 372 -0.31 10.19 -9.19
C VAL A 372 -0.30 8.72 -8.80
N GLY A 373 -0.44 8.46 -7.51
CA GLY A 373 -0.47 7.12 -6.93
C GLY A 373 -1.84 6.74 -6.38
N TRP A 374 -2.08 5.43 -6.29
CA TRP A 374 -3.23 4.88 -5.59
C TRP A 374 -2.80 3.79 -4.62
N THR A 375 -3.59 3.61 -3.56
CA THR A 375 -3.55 2.45 -2.69
C THR A 375 -4.97 2.01 -2.41
N TRP A 376 -5.30 0.79 -2.79
CA TRP A 376 -6.63 0.22 -2.70
C TRP A 376 -6.55 -1.10 -1.95
N GLU A 377 -7.48 -1.29 -1.02
CA GLU A 377 -7.67 -2.56 -0.35
C GLU A 377 -9.15 -2.88 -0.22
N ARG A 378 -9.47 -4.17 -0.25
CA ARG A 378 -10.84 -4.64 -0.08
C ARG A 378 -10.86 -6.04 0.53
N ARG A 379 -11.71 -6.22 1.53
CA ARG A 379 -12.06 -7.52 2.09
C ARG A 379 -13.35 -8.04 1.45
N ASP A 380 -13.40 -9.35 1.23
CA ASP A 380 -14.57 -10.04 0.72
C ASP A 380 -14.77 -11.38 1.44
N GLU A 381 -15.96 -11.96 1.32
CA GLU A 381 -16.35 -13.22 1.96
C GLU A 381 -16.31 -14.42 1.00
N LEU A 382 -15.78 -14.23 -0.22
CA LEU A 382 -15.76 -15.26 -1.26
C LEU A 382 -14.88 -16.45 -0.83
N LEU A 383 -15.43 -17.67 -0.95
CA LEU A 383 -14.72 -18.93 -0.66
C LEU A 383 -14.04 -18.95 0.72
N GLY A 384 -14.73 -18.48 1.77
CA GLY A 384 -14.19 -18.43 3.13
C GLY A 384 -13.42 -17.15 3.47
N GLY A 385 -13.40 -16.20 2.52
CA GLY A 385 -12.88 -14.85 2.72
C GLY A 385 -11.59 -14.57 1.98
N GLY A 386 -11.41 -13.31 1.61
CA GLY A 386 -10.24 -12.84 0.89
C GLY A 386 -9.90 -11.38 1.18
N TYR A 387 -8.65 -11.04 0.91
CA TYR A 387 -8.12 -9.69 0.99
C TYR A 387 -7.44 -9.34 -0.33
N TRP A 388 -7.97 -8.35 -1.02
CA TRP A 388 -7.33 -7.70 -2.15
C TRP A 388 -6.52 -6.50 -1.68
N ALA A 389 -5.33 -6.34 -2.25
CA ALA A 389 -4.56 -5.10 -2.14
C ALA A 389 -3.97 -4.73 -3.50
N SER A 390 -4.07 -3.47 -3.88
CA SER A 390 -3.42 -2.91 -5.05
C SER A 390 -2.78 -1.57 -4.72
N SER A 391 -1.59 -1.34 -5.24
CA SER A 391 -0.96 -0.05 -5.24
C SER A 391 -0.36 0.23 -6.60
N GLY A 392 -0.14 1.50 -6.89
CA GLY A 392 0.60 1.89 -8.08
C GLY A 392 0.83 3.38 -8.16
N THR A 393 1.63 3.77 -9.13
CA THR A 393 2.02 5.15 -9.36
C THR A 393 2.25 5.38 -10.84
N LEU A 394 1.52 6.33 -11.40
CA LEU A 394 1.83 6.95 -12.67
C LEU A 394 2.79 8.12 -12.40
N TYR A 395 3.99 8.05 -12.95
CA TYR A 395 5.06 9.02 -12.74
C TYR A 395 5.45 9.65 -14.07
N HIS A 396 5.45 10.97 -14.13
CA HIS A 396 6.04 11.73 -15.22
C HIS A 396 7.29 12.45 -14.69
N GLY A 397 8.44 12.17 -15.30
CA GLY A 397 9.72 12.74 -14.92
C GLY A 397 10.39 13.46 -16.08
N ASN A 398 11.22 14.45 -15.76
CA ASN A 398 12.16 15.04 -16.71
C ASN A 398 13.58 14.90 -16.16
N LEU A 399 14.39 14.06 -16.80
CA LEU A 399 15.79 13.85 -16.47
C LEU A 399 16.65 14.85 -17.23
N SER A 400 17.46 15.61 -16.50
CA SER A 400 18.50 16.48 -17.06
C SER A 400 19.88 15.95 -16.68
N ILE A 401 20.71 15.61 -17.66
CA ILE A 401 22.12 15.30 -17.43
C ILE A 401 22.85 16.64 -17.37
N LYS A 402 23.67 16.87 -16.33
CA LYS A 402 24.24 18.19 -16.01
C LYS A 402 25.69 18.36 -16.43
N ASP A 403 26.39 17.28 -16.73
CA ASP A 403 27.73 17.29 -17.30
C ASP A 403 27.71 17.00 -18.81
N GLY A 404 28.64 17.60 -19.56
CA GLY A 404 28.67 17.52 -21.02
C GLY A 404 29.06 16.13 -21.52
N GLU A 405 30.05 15.49 -20.88
CA GLU A 405 30.57 14.19 -21.27
C GLU A 405 29.51 13.08 -21.15
N SER A 406 28.82 12.98 -20.00
CA SER A 406 27.74 12.00 -19.83
C SER A 406 26.59 12.25 -20.80
N ARG A 407 26.29 13.52 -21.12
CA ARG A 407 25.23 13.86 -22.07
C ARG A 407 25.62 13.45 -23.49
N GLU A 408 26.83 13.76 -23.92
CA GLU A 408 27.35 13.35 -25.23
C GLU A 408 27.37 11.84 -25.38
N PHE A 409 27.77 11.12 -24.33
CA PHE A 409 27.72 9.65 -24.29
C PHE A 409 26.29 9.12 -24.40
N ASP A 410 25.34 9.65 -23.60
CA ASP A 410 23.93 9.25 -23.60
C ASP A 410 23.24 9.50 -24.95
N GLN A 411 23.65 10.56 -25.67
CA GLN A 411 23.09 10.94 -26.97
C GLN A 411 23.86 10.38 -28.18
N SER A 412 24.93 9.62 -27.94
CA SER A 412 25.72 8.97 -29.00
C SER A 412 24.93 7.85 -29.70
N ILE A 413 25.45 7.33 -30.83
CA ILE A 413 24.84 6.20 -31.56
C ILE A 413 24.75 4.91 -30.72
N THR A 414 25.58 4.79 -29.68
CA THR A 414 25.57 3.69 -28.71
C THR A 414 24.82 4.03 -27.42
N GLY A 415 24.37 5.28 -27.27
CA GLY A 415 23.72 5.78 -26.08
C GLY A 415 22.25 5.33 -25.97
N HIS A 416 21.73 5.35 -24.75
CA HIS A 416 20.34 4.94 -24.49
C HIS A 416 19.36 6.12 -24.54
N HIS A 417 19.81 7.34 -24.82
CA HIS A 417 18.99 8.55 -24.93
C HIS A 417 18.04 8.72 -23.73
N THR A 418 18.57 8.57 -22.51
CA THR A 418 17.81 8.66 -21.26
C THR A 418 17.40 10.10 -20.93
N GLU A 419 18.17 11.11 -21.36
CA GLU A 419 17.86 12.53 -21.11
C GLU A 419 16.47 12.96 -21.64
N GLY A 420 15.78 13.82 -20.91
CA GLY A 420 14.48 14.39 -21.26
C GLY A 420 13.29 13.79 -20.52
N GLY A 421 12.09 14.02 -21.07
CA GLY A 421 10.83 13.58 -20.47
C GLY A 421 10.57 12.08 -20.59
N PHE A 422 10.14 11.45 -19.50
CA PHE A 422 9.68 10.07 -19.47
C PHE A 422 8.40 9.93 -18.64
N THR A 423 7.60 8.92 -18.96
CA THR A 423 6.46 8.52 -18.14
C THR A 423 6.61 7.05 -17.82
N LYS A 424 6.40 6.67 -16.56
CA LYS A 424 6.37 5.28 -16.13
C LYS A 424 5.16 4.97 -15.26
N LEU A 425 4.61 3.78 -15.43
CA LEU A 425 3.59 3.21 -14.56
C LEU A 425 4.22 2.06 -13.78
N SER A 426 4.23 2.16 -12.45
CA SER A 426 4.59 1.06 -11.57
C SER A 426 3.35 0.62 -10.81
N PHE A 427 3.11 -0.69 -10.69
CA PHE A 427 1.94 -1.20 -9.98
C PHE A 427 2.21 -2.54 -9.33
N GLN A 428 1.35 -2.87 -8.37
CA GLN A 428 1.28 -4.12 -7.66
C GLN A 428 -0.20 -4.44 -7.39
N LEU A 429 -0.58 -5.70 -7.59
CA LEU A 429 -1.88 -6.26 -7.26
C LEU A 429 -1.66 -7.57 -6.53
N SER A 430 -2.39 -7.80 -5.46
CA SER A 430 -2.30 -9.04 -4.71
C SER A 430 -3.65 -9.49 -4.16
N ARG A 431 -3.79 -10.80 -3.98
CA ARG A 431 -4.90 -11.43 -3.27
C ARG A 431 -4.37 -12.43 -2.28
N LEU A 432 -4.80 -12.33 -1.04
CA LEU A 432 -4.73 -13.41 -0.06
C LEU A 432 -6.10 -14.08 0.01
N GLN A 433 -6.17 -15.37 -0.31
CA GLN A 433 -7.40 -16.15 -0.37
C GLN A 433 -7.35 -17.26 0.68
N ALA A 434 -8.35 -17.35 1.55
CA ALA A 434 -8.55 -18.55 2.36
C ALA A 434 -9.00 -19.71 1.45
N ILE A 435 -8.42 -20.90 1.61
CA ILE A 435 -8.82 -22.09 0.85
C ILE A 435 -9.50 -23.12 1.75
N VAL A 436 -8.83 -23.46 2.86
CA VAL A 436 -9.34 -24.32 3.93
C VAL A 436 -8.85 -23.74 5.27
N PRO A 437 -9.39 -24.16 6.42
CA PRO A 437 -8.95 -23.62 7.71
C PRO A 437 -7.42 -23.64 7.84
N ARG A 438 -6.84 -22.50 8.22
CA ARG A 438 -5.39 -22.29 8.42
C ARG A 438 -4.52 -22.37 7.15
N HIS A 439 -5.09 -22.54 5.98
CA HIS A 439 -4.36 -22.52 4.71
C HIS A 439 -4.87 -21.42 3.80
N SER A 440 -3.93 -20.63 3.29
CA SER A 440 -4.23 -19.55 2.35
C SER A 440 -3.30 -19.57 1.15
N LEU A 441 -3.78 -18.99 0.06
CA LEU A 441 -3.01 -18.77 -1.15
C LEU A 441 -2.81 -17.27 -1.34
N TYR A 442 -1.55 -16.85 -1.42
CA TYR A 442 -1.18 -15.50 -1.75
C TYR A 442 -0.76 -15.44 -3.22
N LEU A 443 -1.41 -14.58 -3.98
CA LEU A 443 -1.13 -14.31 -5.37
C LEU A 443 -0.72 -12.85 -5.49
N SER A 444 0.35 -12.58 -6.22
CA SER A 444 0.92 -11.24 -6.39
C SER A 444 1.39 -11.05 -7.81
N LEU A 445 1.04 -9.90 -8.41
CA LEU A 445 1.47 -9.46 -9.72
C LEU A 445 1.87 -7.99 -9.64
N GLY A 446 3.12 -7.69 -9.97
CA GLY A 446 3.63 -6.33 -10.03
C GLY A 446 4.45 -6.09 -11.28
N GLY A 447 4.77 -4.82 -11.55
CA GLY A 447 5.60 -4.48 -12.69
C GLY A 447 5.77 -2.99 -12.91
N GLN A 448 6.52 -2.69 -13.97
CA GLN A 448 6.79 -1.34 -14.44
C GLN A 448 6.66 -1.28 -15.96
N TRP A 449 6.08 -0.19 -16.47
CA TRP A 449 6.05 0.14 -17.89
C TRP A 449 6.50 1.57 -18.13
N ALA A 450 7.63 1.74 -18.80
CA ALA A 450 8.18 3.04 -19.21
C ALA A 450 7.83 3.42 -20.66
N SER A 451 7.69 4.73 -20.93
CA SER A 451 7.47 5.29 -22.26
C SER A 451 8.74 5.33 -23.12
N LYS A 452 9.92 5.36 -22.50
CA LYS A 452 11.24 5.41 -23.14
C LYS A 452 12.29 4.67 -22.32
N ASN A 453 13.54 4.71 -22.80
CA ASN A 453 14.68 4.25 -22.03
C ASN A 453 14.84 5.07 -20.76
N LEU A 454 14.98 4.39 -19.62
CA LEU A 454 15.15 5.04 -18.32
C LEU A 454 16.61 5.01 -17.87
N ASP A 455 17.00 6.02 -17.10
CA ASP A 455 18.20 5.97 -16.28
C ASP A 455 18.10 4.83 -15.25
N ALA A 456 19.24 4.29 -14.83
CA ALA A 456 19.31 3.16 -13.90
C ALA A 456 18.56 3.43 -12.57
N SER A 457 18.55 4.68 -12.09
CA SER A 457 17.81 5.10 -10.89
C SER A 457 16.28 4.94 -11.00
N GLU A 458 15.76 4.82 -12.22
CA GLU A 458 14.32 4.78 -12.48
C GLU A 458 13.84 3.39 -12.97
N LYS A 459 14.76 2.42 -13.14
CA LYS A 459 14.47 1.06 -13.63
C LYS A 459 13.91 0.16 -12.54
N LEU A 460 13.16 -0.86 -12.96
CA LEU A 460 12.65 -1.92 -12.09
C LEU A 460 13.69 -3.03 -11.91
N ALA A 461 13.94 -3.46 -10.68
CA ALA A 461 14.74 -4.66 -10.40
C ALA A 461 13.87 -5.93 -10.43
N LEU A 462 14.31 -6.96 -11.17
CA LEU A 462 13.60 -8.24 -11.27
C LEU A 462 14.09 -9.33 -10.30
N GLY A 463 15.22 -9.10 -9.63
CA GLY A 463 15.81 -10.03 -8.65
C GLY A 463 15.94 -9.40 -7.28
N GLY A 464 15.83 -10.22 -6.24
CA GLY A 464 15.97 -9.80 -4.84
C GLY A 464 14.86 -10.33 -3.94
N ALA A 465 14.93 -9.96 -2.66
CA ALA A 465 13.98 -10.40 -1.63
C ALA A 465 12.51 -10.00 -1.91
N ARG A 466 12.29 -8.93 -2.70
CA ARG A 466 10.97 -8.40 -3.08
C ARG A 466 10.57 -8.69 -4.54
N ALA A 467 11.38 -9.45 -5.26
CA ALA A 467 11.12 -9.82 -6.65
C ALA A 467 11.32 -11.34 -6.80
N VAL A 468 12.17 -11.82 -7.72
CA VAL A 468 12.51 -13.24 -7.77
C VAL A 468 13.57 -13.56 -6.71
N ARG A 469 13.16 -14.20 -5.61
CA ARG A 469 13.99 -14.43 -4.41
C ARG A 469 15.20 -15.35 -4.61
N ALA A 470 15.23 -16.12 -5.69
CA ALA A 470 16.39 -16.97 -6.03
C ALA A 470 17.62 -16.17 -6.54
N TYR A 471 17.44 -14.87 -6.79
CA TYR A 471 18.46 -13.99 -7.38
C TYR A 471 18.86 -12.87 -6.40
N PRO A 472 20.09 -12.34 -6.51
CA PRO A 472 20.52 -11.22 -5.69
C PRO A 472 19.67 -9.98 -5.97
N SER A 473 19.63 -9.07 -5.00
CA SER A 473 18.98 -7.77 -5.17
C SER A 473 19.67 -7.01 -6.31
N GLY A 474 18.89 -6.49 -7.25
CA GLY A 474 19.42 -5.76 -8.41
C GLY A 474 20.02 -6.63 -9.52
N GLU A 475 19.82 -7.96 -9.50
CA GLU A 475 20.30 -8.91 -10.52
C GLU A 475 20.03 -8.47 -11.97
N LEU A 476 18.91 -7.78 -12.21
CA LEU A 476 18.51 -7.33 -13.53
C LEU A 476 17.61 -6.10 -13.42
N LEU A 477 18.09 -4.98 -13.96
CA LEU A 477 17.34 -3.73 -14.05
C LEU A 477 16.69 -3.59 -15.42
N VAL A 478 15.39 -3.29 -15.46
CA VAL A 478 14.58 -3.23 -16.68
C VAL A 478 13.76 -1.96 -16.75
N ASP A 479 13.60 -1.41 -17.95
CA ASP A 479 12.64 -0.32 -18.21
C ASP A 479 11.20 -0.82 -18.12
N GLN A 480 10.99 -2.07 -18.53
CA GLN A 480 9.68 -2.71 -18.56
C GLN A 480 9.77 -4.14 -18.05
N GLY A 481 8.90 -4.52 -17.14
CA GLY A 481 8.87 -5.88 -16.63
C GLY A 481 7.66 -6.19 -15.77
N LEU A 482 7.40 -7.48 -15.65
CA LEU A 482 6.41 -8.07 -14.77
C LEU A 482 7.09 -9.03 -13.80
N ILE A 483 6.58 -9.06 -12.58
CA ILE A 483 6.97 -9.96 -11.50
C ILE A 483 5.68 -10.60 -10.99
N GLY A 484 5.65 -11.92 -10.92
CA GLY A 484 4.56 -12.71 -10.37
C GLY A 484 5.06 -13.61 -9.25
N THR A 485 4.27 -13.71 -8.19
CA THR A 485 4.54 -14.56 -7.03
C THR A 485 3.27 -15.33 -6.66
N VAL A 486 3.45 -16.62 -6.39
CA VAL A 486 2.43 -17.50 -5.82
C VAL A 486 3.00 -18.09 -4.54
N GLU A 487 2.27 -17.99 -3.43
CA GLU A 487 2.65 -18.61 -2.16
C GLU A 487 1.48 -19.40 -1.57
N TRP A 488 1.74 -20.63 -1.17
CA TRP A 488 0.85 -21.38 -0.30
C TRP A 488 1.33 -21.22 1.14
N ARG A 489 0.46 -20.68 1.99
CA ARG A 489 0.77 -20.32 3.37
C ARG A 489 -0.02 -21.18 4.34
N TRP A 490 0.65 -21.66 5.39
CA TRP A 490 0.05 -22.45 6.47
C TRP A 490 0.18 -21.71 7.79
N SER A 491 -0.93 -21.24 8.35
CA SER A 491 -0.95 -20.56 9.66
C SER A 491 -0.88 -21.59 10.79
N LEU A 492 0.34 -21.98 11.15
CA LEU A 492 0.64 -23.01 12.15
C LEU A 492 0.32 -22.56 13.58
N ASN A 493 0.20 -21.26 13.81
CA ASN A 493 -0.51 -20.62 14.91
C ASN A 493 -0.72 -19.13 14.55
N GLU A 494 -1.12 -18.30 15.51
CA GLU A 494 -1.32 -16.85 15.32
C GLU A 494 -0.04 -16.09 14.96
N GLU A 495 1.14 -16.60 15.36
CA GLU A 495 2.42 -15.92 15.15
C GLU A 495 3.24 -16.52 14.00
N LEU A 496 3.09 -17.81 13.71
CA LEU A 496 3.99 -18.58 12.83
C LEU A 496 3.28 -19.07 11.57
N THR A 497 3.79 -18.66 10.42
CA THR A 497 3.29 -19.04 9.10
C THR A 497 4.44 -19.53 8.21
N PRO A 498 4.69 -20.85 8.13
CA PRO A 498 5.48 -21.43 7.06
C PRO A 498 4.78 -21.29 5.71
N PHE A 499 5.55 -21.18 4.64
CA PHE A 499 5.01 -21.10 3.28
C PHE A 499 5.93 -21.70 2.22
N LEU A 500 5.32 -22.15 1.12
CA LEU A 500 6.00 -22.52 -0.11
C LEU A 500 5.73 -21.45 -1.16
N PHE A 501 6.70 -21.13 -2.01
CA PHE A 501 6.51 -20.11 -3.03
C PHE A 501 7.13 -20.46 -4.38
N TYR A 502 6.61 -19.81 -5.41
CA TYR A 502 7.16 -19.74 -6.75
C TYR A 502 7.12 -18.30 -7.26
N ASP A 503 8.26 -17.79 -7.68
CA ASP A 503 8.44 -16.46 -8.24
C ASP A 503 8.85 -16.56 -9.71
N ALA A 504 8.30 -15.69 -10.55
CA ALA A 504 8.71 -15.53 -11.93
C ALA A 504 8.68 -14.07 -12.35
N ALA A 505 9.69 -13.65 -13.07
CA ALA A 505 9.75 -12.31 -13.65
C ALA A 505 10.19 -12.36 -15.11
N ARG A 506 9.74 -11.39 -15.89
CA ARG A 506 10.19 -11.16 -17.26
C ARG A 506 10.22 -9.69 -17.56
N GLY A 507 11.28 -9.22 -18.23
CA GLY A 507 11.38 -7.82 -18.62
C GLY A 507 12.31 -7.57 -19.80
N LYS A 508 12.41 -6.30 -20.15
CA LYS A 508 13.28 -5.73 -21.19
C LYS A 508 14.21 -4.72 -20.55
N ILE A 509 15.53 -4.95 -20.65
CA ILE A 509 16.56 -4.09 -20.03
C ILE A 509 16.38 -2.63 -20.46
N VAL A 510 16.24 -2.43 -21.78
CA VAL A 510 15.93 -1.15 -22.40
C VAL A 510 14.65 -1.23 -23.22
N ARG A 511 13.84 -0.17 -23.23
CA ARG A 511 12.61 -0.10 -24.04
C ARG A 511 12.92 -0.11 -25.54
N ASN A 512 13.86 0.74 -25.94
CA ASN A 512 14.33 0.96 -27.31
C ASN A 512 15.81 0.56 -27.38
N PRO A 513 16.13 -0.70 -27.70
CA PRO A 513 17.51 -1.16 -27.81
C PRO A 513 18.21 -0.57 -29.05
N THR A 514 19.50 -0.31 -28.92
CA THR A 514 20.41 0.03 -30.00
C THR A 514 20.89 -1.24 -30.71
N PRO A 515 21.47 -1.15 -31.93
CA PRO A 515 22.10 -2.30 -32.60
C PRO A 515 23.27 -2.92 -31.82
N TYR A 516 23.82 -2.20 -30.84
CA TYR A 516 24.92 -2.63 -29.99
C TYR A 516 24.44 -3.32 -28.70
N ASP A 517 23.15 -3.23 -28.39
CA ASP A 517 22.57 -3.96 -27.28
C ASP A 517 22.42 -5.44 -27.64
N GLY A 518 22.87 -6.31 -26.72
CA GLY A 518 22.69 -7.75 -26.87
C GLY A 518 21.24 -8.18 -26.63
N ILE A 519 21.06 -9.39 -26.09
CA ILE A 519 19.73 -9.90 -25.74
C ILE A 519 19.08 -8.93 -24.76
N ASN A 520 17.97 -8.31 -25.18
CA ASN A 520 17.28 -7.29 -24.39
C ASN A 520 16.21 -7.89 -23.45
N SER A 521 15.60 -9.02 -23.82
CA SER A 521 14.55 -9.66 -23.00
C SER A 521 15.13 -10.78 -22.14
N HIS A 522 14.82 -10.73 -20.84
CA HIS A 522 15.29 -11.70 -19.86
C HIS A 522 14.16 -12.18 -18.96
N SER A 523 14.31 -13.37 -18.40
CA SER A 523 13.39 -13.93 -17.41
C SER A 523 14.15 -14.55 -16.25
N LEU A 524 13.65 -14.32 -15.04
CA LEU A 524 14.16 -14.91 -13.80
C LEU A 524 13.05 -15.77 -13.19
N ARG A 525 13.40 -16.94 -12.65
CA ARG A 525 12.42 -17.83 -12.00
C ARG A 525 13.05 -18.51 -10.80
N GLY A 526 12.26 -18.71 -9.76
CA GLY A 526 12.70 -19.42 -8.57
C GLY A 526 11.55 -20.00 -7.77
N TYR A 527 11.84 -20.99 -6.96
CA TYR A 527 10.91 -21.53 -5.98
C TYR A 527 11.61 -21.66 -4.64
N GLY A 528 10.85 -21.79 -3.58
CA GLY A 528 11.46 -21.95 -2.27
C GLY A 528 10.48 -22.18 -1.14
N VAL A 529 11.06 -22.18 0.04
CA VAL A 529 10.35 -22.29 1.31
C VAL A 529 10.62 -21.03 2.11
N GLY A 530 9.65 -20.62 2.91
CA GLY A 530 9.79 -19.48 3.79
C GLY A 530 9.09 -19.67 5.11
N LEU A 531 9.47 -18.80 6.04
CA LEU A 531 8.94 -18.75 7.39
C LEU A 531 8.67 -17.29 7.72
N SER A 532 7.43 -16.99 8.08
CA SER A 532 7.06 -15.71 8.68
C SER A 532 6.72 -15.97 10.15
N TRP A 533 7.43 -15.33 11.06
CA TRP A 533 7.07 -15.27 12.48
C TRP A 533 6.77 -13.82 12.83
N SER A 534 5.65 -13.54 13.47
CA SER A 534 5.26 -12.18 13.84
C SER A 534 4.47 -12.18 15.13
N ARG A 535 4.97 -11.44 16.13
CA ARG A 535 4.21 -11.04 17.30
C ARG A 535 3.83 -9.56 17.14
N PRO A 536 2.54 -9.24 16.93
CA PRO A 536 2.08 -7.87 16.71
C PRO A 536 2.60 -6.88 17.75
N GLY A 537 3.06 -5.72 17.30
CA GLY A 537 3.60 -4.66 18.16
C GLY A 537 4.94 -5.01 18.84
N ASN A 538 5.57 -6.13 18.52
CA ASN A 538 6.79 -6.57 19.19
C ASN A 538 7.88 -6.96 18.18
N PHE A 539 7.82 -8.16 17.60
CA PHE A 539 8.92 -8.67 16.77
C PHE A 539 8.38 -9.38 15.54
N SER A 540 9.06 -9.26 14.41
CA SER A 540 8.79 -10.06 13.23
C SER A 540 10.08 -10.54 12.55
N ILE A 541 10.00 -11.76 12.01
CA ILE A 541 11.04 -12.44 11.25
C ILE A 541 10.42 -12.92 9.95
N ASN A 542 11.03 -12.55 8.83
CA ASN A 542 10.73 -13.15 7.54
C ASN A 542 12.01 -13.78 7.00
N ALA A 543 11.98 -15.09 6.77
CA ALA A 543 13.09 -15.83 6.21
C ALA A 543 12.63 -16.62 4.98
N THR A 544 13.44 -16.63 3.93
CA THR A 544 13.17 -17.41 2.71
C THR A 544 14.43 -18.09 2.21
N LEU A 545 14.30 -19.34 1.79
CA LEU A 545 15.35 -20.12 1.13
C LEU A 545 14.87 -20.47 -0.28
N ALA A 546 15.57 -19.97 -1.29
CA ALA A 546 15.12 -19.96 -2.68
C ALA A 546 16.12 -20.66 -3.62
N TRP A 547 15.61 -21.44 -4.57
CA TRP A 547 16.39 -22.08 -5.63
C TRP A 547 15.99 -21.54 -7.00
N ARG A 548 16.96 -21.44 -7.91
CA ARG A 548 16.69 -21.05 -9.30
C ARG A 548 15.95 -22.15 -10.05
N ALA A 549 15.00 -21.75 -10.90
CA ALA A 549 14.16 -22.66 -11.69
C ALA A 549 14.47 -22.51 -13.19
N GLY A 550 15.46 -23.26 -13.69
CA GLY A 550 15.74 -23.38 -15.14
C GLY A 550 16.12 -22.08 -15.85
N THR A 551 16.58 -21.07 -15.10
CA THR A 551 17.00 -19.75 -15.61
C THR A 551 18.50 -19.54 -15.39
N PRO A 552 19.16 -18.66 -16.17
CA PRO A 552 20.62 -18.47 -16.11
C PRO A 552 21.13 -18.16 -14.71
N ALA A 553 22.41 -18.47 -14.46
CA ALA A 553 23.06 -18.13 -13.21
C ALA A 553 23.03 -16.60 -12.99
N ALA A 554 22.99 -16.21 -11.71
CA ALA A 554 23.05 -14.80 -11.33
C ALA A 554 24.36 -14.16 -11.85
N GLN A 555 24.28 -12.96 -12.38
CA GLN A 555 25.41 -12.22 -12.93
C GLN A 555 26.02 -11.28 -11.89
N THR A 556 25.20 -10.60 -11.09
CA THR A 556 25.71 -9.50 -10.25
C THR A 556 26.53 -9.98 -9.05
N ASP A 557 26.27 -11.19 -8.54
CA ASP A 557 27.08 -11.75 -7.45
C ASP A 557 27.92 -12.99 -7.82
N GLY A 558 28.14 -13.20 -9.13
CA GLY A 558 28.96 -14.29 -9.67
C GLY A 558 28.28 -15.66 -9.67
N GLY A 559 26.95 -15.73 -9.51
CA GLY A 559 26.15 -16.92 -9.82
C GLY A 559 26.16 -18.04 -8.80
N GLY A 560 27.11 -18.02 -7.85
CA GLY A 560 27.41 -19.17 -6.98
C GLY A 560 26.37 -19.49 -5.90
N ARG A 561 25.51 -18.55 -5.51
CA ARG A 561 24.55 -18.78 -4.41
C ARG A 561 23.25 -19.41 -4.93
N ASN A 562 23.09 -20.71 -4.70
CA ASN A 562 21.87 -21.50 -4.97
C ASN A 562 21.88 -22.74 -4.05
N PRO A 563 21.09 -22.77 -2.96
CA PRO A 563 20.02 -21.82 -2.63
C PRO A 563 20.50 -20.45 -2.15
N ARG A 564 19.60 -19.48 -2.19
CA ARG A 564 19.77 -18.13 -1.64
C ARG A 564 18.89 -17.97 -0.41
N LEU A 565 19.48 -17.46 0.67
CA LEU A 565 18.79 -17.14 1.91
C LEU A 565 18.55 -15.64 2.01
N TYR A 566 17.31 -15.22 2.20
CA TYR A 566 16.96 -13.87 2.66
C TYR A 566 16.36 -13.92 4.05
N VAL A 567 16.77 -13.01 4.92
CA VAL A 567 16.28 -12.85 6.29
C VAL A 567 16.08 -11.37 6.56
N GLN A 568 14.94 -11.05 7.15
CA GLN A 568 14.63 -9.73 7.73
C GLN A 568 14.13 -9.92 9.15
N LEU A 569 14.62 -9.08 10.05
CA LEU A 569 14.24 -8.97 11.45
C LEU A 569 13.74 -7.55 11.70
N ILE A 570 12.60 -7.41 12.39
CA ILE A 570 12.07 -6.11 12.81
C ILE A 570 11.65 -6.22 14.28
N LYS A 571 12.09 -5.25 15.10
CA LYS A 571 11.66 -5.06 16.48
C LYS A 571 10.95 -3.71 16.58
N ALA A 572 9.68 -3.72 16.98
CA ALA A 572 8.94 -2.54 17.42
C ALA A 572 9.05 -2.38 18.94
N PHE A 573 9.13 -1.13 19.41
CA PHE A 573 9.22 -0.77 20.83
C PHE A 573 8.01 0.02 21.28
#